data_AF-A0A6P0Y0X2-F1
#
_entry.id   AF-A0A6P0Y0X2-F1
#
_cell.length_a   1.000
_cell.length_b   1.000
_cell.length_c   1.000
_cell.angle_alpha   90.00
_cell.angle_beta   90.00
_cell.angle_gamma   90.00
#
_symmetry.space_group_name_H-M   'P 1'
#
loop_
_entity.id
_entity.type
_entity.pdbx_description
1 polymer ?
#
loop_
_entity_poly.entity_id
_entity_poly.type
_entity_poly.pdbx_seq_one_letter_code
_entity_poly.pdbx_strand_id
1 'polypeptide(L)'
;RSLSGPTKFIDKKNILAFDFTKITVKLLGVKLYSGYIRGGQESEDKFATESVGKQAFFAYFLIQEKFIAARGRGGGLAIWGKLEN
;
A
#
# COMPACT_ATOMS: atom_id res chain seq x y z
N ARG A 1 12.80 2.06 -8.37
CA ARG A 1 12.46 1.01 -7.38
C ARG A 1 10.95 1.02 -7.15
N SER A 2 10.33 -0.10 -6.80
CA SER A 2 8.92 -0.17 -6.42
C SER A 2 8.74 -1.04 -5.17
N LEU A 3 7.72 -0.74 -4.38
CA LEU A 3 7.28 -1.54 -3.24
C LEU A 3 5.92 -2.15 -3.56
N SER A 4 5.65 -3.34 -3.05
CA SER A 4 4.36 -4.01 -3.17
C SER A 4 4.09 -4.88 -1.96
N GLY A 5 2.86 -5.34 -1.82
CA GLY A 5 2.45 -6.24 -0.74
C GLY A 5 0.94 -6.42 -0.71
N PRO A 6 0.42 -7.06 0.34
CA PRO A 6 -0.99 -7.40 0.45
C PRO A 6 -1.85 -6.17 0.75
N THR A 7 -3.12 -6.25 0.36
CA THR A 7 -4.15 -5.25 0.71
C THR A 7 -5.43 -5.96 1.11
N LYS A 8 -6.23 -5.35 1.98
CA LYS A 8 -7.59 -5.80 2.29
C LYS A 8 -8.50 -4.61 2.53
N PHE A 9 -9.71 -4.70 2.00
CA PHE A 9 -10.74 -3.70 2.20
C PHE A 9 -11.78 -4.20 3.21
N ILE A 10 -12.09 -3.37 4.20
CA ILE A 10 -13.06 -3.66 5.26
C ILE A 10 -14.27 -2.77 5.03
N ASP A 11 -15.22 -3.24 4.22
CA ASP A 11 -16.37 -2.48 3.71
C ASP A 11 -17.11 -1.71 4.81
N LYS A 12 -17.50 -2.42 5.89
CA LYS A 12 -18.28 -1.85 7.00
C LYS A 12 -17.62 -0.66 7.69
N LYS A 13 -16.29 -0.52 7.56
CA LYS A 13 -15.51 0.54 8.20
C LYS A 13 -14.96 1.56 7.19
N ASN A 14 -15.16 1.34 5.89
CA ASN A 14 -14.52 2.07 4.80
C ASN A 14 -13.00 2.15 4.98
N ILE A 15 -12.35 1.02 5.29
CA ILE A 15 -10.90 0.97 5.52
C ILE A 15 -10.21 0.15 4.45
N LEU A 16 -9.20 0.73 3.80
CA LEU A 16 -8.21 0.01 3.00
C LEU A 16 -6.95 -0.16 3.82
N ALA A 17 -6.70 -1.39 4.28
CA ALA A 17 -5.45 -1.75 4.94
C ALA A 17 -4.45 -2.27 3.90
N PHE A 18 -3.18 -1.99 4.13
CA PHE A 18 -2.10 -2.40 3.23
C PHE A 18 -0.80 -2.62 4.00
N ASP A 19 0.12 -3.36 3.40
CA ASP A 19 1.49 -3.49 3.87
C ASP A 19 2.46 -3.56 2.68
N PHE A 20 3.68 -3.05 2.87
CA PHE A 20 4.75 -3.15 1.88
C PHE A 20 5.73 -4.25 2.32
N THR A 21 5.58 -5.44 1.74
CA THR A 21 6.33 -6.65 2.12
C THR A 21 7.42 -7.01 1.12
N LYS A 22 7.33 -6.50 -0.11
CA LYS A 22 8.23 -6.81 -1.23
C LYS A 22 8.81 -5.54 -1.84
N ILE A 23 10.05 -5.65 -2.32
CA ILE A 23 10.74 -4.58 -3.06
C ILE A 23 11.25 -5.11 -4.39
N THR A 24 11.13 -4.28 -5.44
CA THR A 24 11.80 -4.49 -6.73
C THR A 24 12.74 -3.33 -7.02
N VAL A 25 14.01 -3.65 -7.28
CA VAL A 25 15.05 -2.68 -7.65
C VAL A 25 15.36 -2.85 -9.14
N LYS A 26 15.31 -1.74 -9.87
CA LYS A 26 15.65 -1.67 -11.30
C LYS A 26 16.71 -0.59 -11.52
N LEU A 27 17.65 -0.85 -12.43
CA LEU A 27 18.63 0.12 -12.93
C LEU A 27 18.55 0.12 -14.45
N LEU A 28 18.36 1.29 -15.08
CA LEU A 28 18.21 1.43 -16.53
C LEU A 28 17.19 0.47 -17.15
N GLY A 29 16.07 0.24 -16.46
CA GLY A 29 15.03 -0.71 -16.88
C GLY A 29 15.30 -2.19 -16.55
N VAL A 30 16.55 -2.56 -16.27
CA VAL A 30 16.94 -3.93 -15.90
C VAL A 30 16.63 -4.21 -14.44
N LYS A 31 15.96 -5.33 -14.17
CA LYS A 31 15.59 -5.79 -12.83
C LYS A 31 16.82 -6.39 -12.13
N LEU A 32 17.35 -5.70 -11.13
CA LEU A 32 18.53 -6.15 -10.37
C LEU A 32 18.14 -7.04 -9.18
N TYR A 33 17.00 -6.77 -8.55
CA TYR A 33 16.55 -7.52 -7.38
C TYR A 33 15.01 -7.50 -7.27
N SER A 34 14.46 -8.59 -6.74
CA SER A 34 13.05 -8.68 -6.34
C SER A 34 12.86 -9.75 -5.30
N GLY A 35 12.31 -9.36 -4.16
CA GLY A 35 12.07 -10.27 -3.06
C GLY A 35 11.42 -9.55 -1.89
N TYR A 36 11.29 -10.28 -0.77
CA TYR A 36 10.79 -9.71 0.48
C TYR A 36 11.77 -8.70 1.07
N ILE A 37 11.24 -7.64 1.67
CA ILE A 37 12.01 -6.83 2.60
C ILE A 37 12.23 -7.61 3.90
N ARG A 38 13.11 -7.11 4.77
CA ARG A 38 13.33 -7.70 6.11
C ARG A 38 11.99 -7.80 6.86
N GLY A 39 11.62 -9.03 7.27
CA GLY A 39 10.34 -9.31 7.94
C GLY A 39 9.11 -9.35 7.02
N GLY A 40 9.28 -9.11 5.72
CA GLY A 40 8.17 -8.99 4.77
C GLY A 40 7.36 -10.28 4.61
N GLN A 41 8.02 -11.44 4.56
CA GLN A 41 7.32 -12.74 4.46
C GLN A 41 6.43 -12.99 5.68
N GLU A 42 6.99 -12.81 6.89
CA GLU A 42 6.25 -13.01 8.14
C GLU A 42 5.07 -12.03 8.27
N SER A 43 5.25 -10.77 7.86
CA SER A 43 4.17 -9.77 7.85
C SER A 43 3.07 -10.13 6.86
N GLU A 44 3.44 -10.57 5.65
CA GLU A 44 2.49 -11.01 4.62
C GLU A 44 1.65 -12.21 5.10
N ASP A 45 2.28 -13.20 5.73
CA ASP A 45 1.63 -14.41 6.26
C ASP A 45 0.58 -14.09 7.33
N LYS A 46 0.80 -13.05 8.14
CA LYS A 46 -0.11 -12.61 9.21
C LYS A 46 -1.13 -11.57 8.74
N PHE A 47 -0.95 -10.98 7.57
CA PHE A 47 -1.71 -9.80 7.13
C PHE A 47 -3.23 -10.03 7.09
N ALA A 48 -3.67 -11.21 6.65
CA ALA A 48 -5.09 -11.52 6.53
C ALA A 48 -5.78 -11.55 7.91
N THR A 49 -5.14 -12.19 8.89
CA THR A 49 -5.72 -12.48 10.21
C THR A 49 -5.49 -11.37 11.23
N GLU A 50 -4.47 -10.52 11.02
CA GLU A 50 -4.15 -9.45 11.96
C GLU A 50 -5.21 -8.33 11.98
N SER A 51 -5.43 -7.78 13.18
CA SER A 51 -6.35 -6.66 13.40
C SER A 51 -5.86 -5.39 12.70
N VAL A 52 -6.77 -4.64 12.07
CA VAL A 52 -6.44 -3.41 11.34
C VAL A 52 -5.72 -2.35 12.17
N GLY A 53 -5.90 -2.33 13.50
CA GLY A 53 -5.21 -1.39 14.39
C GLY A 53 -3.68 -1.58 14.46
N LYS A 54 -3.17 -2.72 13.96
CA LYS A 54 -1.74 -3.01 13.84
C LYS A 54 -1.21 -2.83 12.41
N GLN A 55 -2.06 -2.44 11.47
CA GLN A 55 -1.72 -2.31 10.05
C GLN A 55 -1.71 -0.85 9.63
N ALA A 56 -0.98 -0.54 8.56
CA ALA A 56 -1.16 0.73 7.87
C ALA A 56 -2.52 0.71 7.14
N PHE A 57 -3.23 1.84 7.16
CA PHE A 57 -4.52 1.92 6.50
C PHE A 57 -4.93 3.34 6.11
N PHE A 58 -5.82 3.43 5.12
CA PHE A 58 -6.58 4.63 4.79
C PHE A 58 -8.07 4.44 5.14
N ALA A 59 -8.72 5.51 5.57
CA ALA A 59 -10.14 5.50 5.97
C ALA A 59 -11.01 6.51 5.19
N TYR A 60 -10.37 7.47 4.52
CA TYR A 60 -11.04 8.50 3.72
C TYR A 60 -10.44 8.48 2.32
N PHE A 61 -11.30 8.55 1.31
CA PHE A 61 -10.90 8.50 -0.10
C PHE A 61 -11.59 9.63 -0.86
N LEU A 62 -10.86 10.27 -1.75
CA LEU A 62 -11.38 11.22 -2.73
C LEU A 62 -10.92 10.75 -4.10
N ILE A 63 -11.87 10.43 -4.97
CA ILE A 63 -11.63 9.97 -6.33
C ILE A 63 -12.13 11.06 -7.27
N GLN A 64 -11.24 11.55 -8.12
CA GLN A 64 -11.51 12.58 -9.12
C GLN A 64 -10.92 12.14 -10.45
N GLU A 65 -11.36 12.76 -11.54
CA GLU A 65 -10.91 12.39 -12.89
C GLU A 65 -9.38 12.46 -13.06
N LYS A 66 -8.76 13.47 -12.44
CA LYS A 66 -7.31 13.74 -12.56
C LYS A 66 -6.48 13.21 -11.40
N PHE A 67 -7.10 12.80 -10.29
CA PHE A 67 -6.35 12.35 -9.12
C PHE A 67 -7.16 11.48 -8.18
N ILE A 68 -6.43 10.75 -7.33
CA ILE A 68 -6.96 10.05 -6.17
C ILE A 68 -6.23 10.59 -4.94
N ALA A 69 -6.93 10.77 -3.84
CA ALA A 69 -6.33 11.03 -2.54
C ALA A 69 -6.89 10.06 -1.49
N ALA A 70 -6.05 9.66 -0.55
CA ALA A 70 -6.41 8.80 0.56
C ALA A 70 -5.81 9.32 1.87
N ARG A 71 -6.57 9.23 2.96
CA ARG A 71 -6.15 9.72 4.28
C ARG A 71 -6.44 8.71 5.39
N GLY A 72 -5.46 8.53 6.27
CA GLY A 72 -5.59 7.75 7.50
C GLY A 72 -6.20 8.56 8.64
N ARG A 73 -6.69 7.90 9.68
CA ARG A 73 -7.32 8.57 10.84
C ARG A 73 -6.35 9.51 11.59
N GLY A 74 -5.08 9.10 11.69
CA GLY A 74 -4.02 9.88 12.35
C GLY A 74 -3.41 10.99 11.51
N GLY A 75 -3.95 11.29 10.32
CA GLY A 75 -3.49 12.41 9.48
C GLY A 75 -2.56 12.07 8.33
N GLY A 76 -2.06 10.82 8.23
CA GLY A 76 -1.27 10.39 7.07
C GLY A 76 -2.06 10.56 5.76
N LEU A 77 -1.42 11.14 4.74
CA LEU A 77 -2.04 11.52 3.47
C LEU A 77 -1.25 10.94 2.30
N ALA A 78 -1.96 10.42 1.31
CA ALA A 78 -1.39 9.98 0.04
C ALA A 78 -2.21 10.56 -1.12
N ILE A 79 -1.53 10.96 -2.19
CA ILE A 79 -2.13 11.58 -3.38
C ILE A 79 -1.47 10.95 -4.61
N TRP A 80 -2.29 10.59 -5.60
CA TRP A 80 -1.86 10.07 -6.89
C TRP A 80 -2.46 10.95 -7.99
N GLY A 81 -1.61 11.55 -8.81
CA GLY A 81 -2.04 12.27 -10.01
C GLY A 81 -2.08 11.33 -11.21
N LYS A 82 -3.07 11.52 -12.08
CA LYS A 82 -3.07 10.93 -13.41
C LYS A 82 -1.98 11.62 -14.23
N LEU A 83 -1.07 10.83 -14.81
CA LEU A 83 -0.11 11.36 -15.77
C LEU A 83 -0.87 11.66 -17.07
N GLU A 84 -0.75 12.89 -17.57
CA GLU A 84 -1.19 13.23 -18.93
C GLU A 84 -0.12 12.68 -19.89
N ASN A 85 -0.53 11.82 -20.82
CA ASN A 85 0.33 11.26 -21.86
C ASN A 85 0.31 12.15 -23.09
#